data_AF-A0ABC9G0L3-F1
#
_entry.id   AF-A0ABC9G0L3-F1
#
_cell.length_a   1.000
_cell.length_b   1.000
_cell.length_c   1.000
_cell.angle_alpha   90.00
_cell.angle_beta   90.00
_cell.angle_gamma   90.00
#
_symmetry.space_group_name_H-M   'P 1'
#
loop_
_entity.id
_entity.type
_entity.pdbx_description
1 polymer ?
#
loop_
_entity_poly.entity_id
_entity_poly.type
_entity_poly.pdbx_seq_one_letter_code
_entity_poly.pdbx_strand_id
1 'polypeptide(L)'
;MTVYASVHGWDACSICSGEAGVPVLAAVLGREDGGGLQAFFKEKGLDIDDITPYSLGAQIEWLKKVLATLGSTDHERRETMATSLFLVGEMGANDYNQLPPFTQTNMTLGPVRSLVPLVIHSIGLALKALINLGAKTLYDPGIFPLGCIPRYMFQFSDSSGAGDYDPDTGCLRWPDDLAVLHNTLLKAELAALRRAHPDVSVVYVDYYGAFRGIVAEPAENGFGVRTVLDVCCGGGGPHNANLTVVGCTLPGYVLWPDPSTYVCWDGLHNTEAVNKIIARGMLDGPYATPPIMSRRWTE
;
A
#
# COMPACT_ATOMS: atom_id res chain seq x y z
N MET A 1 -4.46 -3.34 -6.47
CA MET A 1 -5.02 -4.26 -5.46
C MET A 1 -6.38 -3.72 -5.08
N THR A 2 -7.41 -4.45 -5.47
CA THR A 2 -8.84 -4.10 -5.49
C THR A 2 -9.42 -4.01 -4.07
N VAL A 3 -10.49 -3.24 -3.86
CA VAL A 3 -11.40 -3.47 -2.72
C VAL A 3 -11.97 -4.88 -2.87
N TYR A 4 -11.35 -5.87 -2.23
CA TYR A 4 -11.87 -7.24 -2.22
C TYR A 4 -13.06 -7.27 -1.26
N ALA A 5 -14.25 -7.53 -1.78
CA ALA A 5 -15.39 -8.04 -1.03
C ALA A 5 -15.49 -9.54 -1.32
N SER A 6 -15.11 -10.40 -0.38
CA SER A 6 -15.25 -11.85 -0.58
C SER A 6 -16.68 -12.28 -0.23
N VAL A 7 -17.45 -12.69 -1.22
CA VAL A 7 -18.70 -13.45 -1.01
C VAL A 7 -18.39 -14.92 -1.27
N HIS A 8 -18.37 -15.72 -0.19
CA HIS A 8 -18.17 -17.17 -0.11
C HIS A 8 -17.12 -17.84 -1.05
N GLY A 9 -16.10 -18.46 -0.43
CA GLY A 9 -15.44 -19.65 -0.99
C GLY A 9 -14.27 -19.42 -1.96
N TRP A 10 -13.36 -18.49 -1.66
CA TRP A 10 -12.10 -18.36 -2.41
C TRP A 10 -10.89 -18.56 -1.49
N ASP A 11 -9.96 -19.42 -1.92
CA ASP A 11 -8.69 -19.67 -1.26
C ASP A 11 -7.90 -18.36 -1.10
N ALA A 12 -7.44 -18.09 0.12
CA ALA A 12 -6.72 -16.88 0.52
C ALA A 12 -5.43 -16.60 -0.28
N CYS A 13 -5.01 -17.53 -1.15
CA CYS A 13 -3.82 -17.43 -1.98
C CYS A 13 -3.96 -16.41 -3.13
N SER A 14 -5.19 -16.11 -3.58
CA SER A 14 -5.44 -15.15 -4.68
C SER A 14 -5.52 -13.69 -4.25
N ILE A 15 -5.58 -13.39 -2.94
CA ILE A 15 -5.58 -12.01 -2.43
C ILE A 15 -4.19 -11.36 -2.58
N CYS A 16 -3.14 -12.18 -2.73
CA CYS A 16 -1.74 -11.77 -2.67
C CYS A 16 -0.93 -12.12 -3.92
N SER A 17 -1.57 -12.67 -4.96
CA SER A 17 -0.91 -12.93 -6.24
C SER A 17 -0.64 -11.61 -6.95
N GLY A 18 0.59 -11.12 -6.79
CA GLY A 18 1.14 -10.02 -7.58
C GLY A 18 1.23 -10.45 -9.05
N GLU A 19 0.13 -10.31 -9.78
CA GLU A 19 0.19 -10.28 -11.24
C GLU A 19 0.85 -8.96 -11.66
N ALA A 20 1.95 -9.06 -12.42
CA ALA A 20 2.56 -7.92 -13.06
C ALA A 20 1.52 -7.27 -14.01
N GLY A 21 1.01 -6.10 -13.64
CA GLY A 21 -0.04 -5.40 -14.39
C GLY A 21 -1.12 -4.74 -13.54
N VAL A 22 -1.06 -4.82 -12.20
CA VAL A 22 -2.00 -4.12 -11.33
C VAL A 22 -1.89 -2.59 -11.52
N PRO A 23 -2.98 -1.87 -11.89
CA PRO A 23 -2.94 -0.43 -12.08
C PRO A 23 -2.50 0.32 -10.82
N VAL A 24 -1.86 1.49 -11.02
CA VAL A 24 -1.45 2.42 -9.97
C VAL A 24 -2.70 2.89 -9.20
N LEU A 25 -2.82 2.50 -7.93
CA LEU A 25 -3.96 2.90 -7.09
C LEU A 25 -3.50 3.93 -6.07
N ALA A 26 -4.08 5.13 -6.15
CA ALA A 26 -3.84 6.19 -5.20
C ALA A 26 -5.08 6.43 -4.33
N ALA A 27 -4.88 6.88 -3.09
CA ALA A 27 -6.00 7.25 -2.22
C ALA A 27 -6.77 8.45 -2.79
N VAL A 28 -6.08 9.29 -3.54
CA VAL A 28 -6.57 10.59 -4.02
C VAL A 28 -6.47 10.71 -5.53
N LEU A 29 -5.39 10.21 -6.14
CA LEU A 29 -5.10 10.45 -7.55
C LEU A 29 -6.11 9.69 -8.43
N GLY A 30 -7.03 10.44 -9.08
CA GLY A 30 -7.99 9.91 -10.04
C GLY A 30 -9.47 10.15 -9.73
N ARG A 31 -9.89 11.38 -9.40
CA ARG A 31 -11.32 11.77 -9.51
C ARG A 31 -11.56 12.73 -10.68
N GLU A 32 -12.73 12.59 -11.30
CA GLU A 32 -13.41 13.55 -12.19
C GLU A 32 -14.29 14.57 -11.42
N ASP A 33 -14.18 14.68 -10.10
CA ASP A 33 -14.98 15.67 -9.37
C ASP A 33 -14.31 17.05 -9.42
N GLY A 34 -14.99 17.99 -10.05
CA GLY A 34 -14.60 19.39 -10.04
C GLY A 34 -14.52 19.94 -8.61
N GLY A 35 -13.32 19.98 -8.04
CA GLY A 35 -12.96 20.89 -6.95
C GLY A 35 -12.20 20.28 -5.78
N GLY A 36 -10.93 20.66 -5.64
CA GLY A 36 -10.17 20.55 -4.39
C GLY A 36 -8.75 20.04 -4.58
N LEU A 37 -8.62 18.74 -4.88
CA LEU A 37 -7.35 18.05 -4.67
C LEU A 37 -6.48 17.95 -5.93
N GLN A 38 -7.07 17.79 -7.12
CA GLN A 38 -6.37 18.07 -8.38
C GLN A 38 -5.89 19.53 -8.44
N ALA A 39 -6.71 20.46 -7.93
CA ALA A 39 -6.36 21.87 -7.84
C ALA A 39 -5.19 22.08 -6.88
N PHE A 40 -5.17 21.40 -5.73
CA PHE A 40 -4.02 21.38 -4.82
C PHE A 40 -2.74 20.87 -5.51
N PHE A 41 -2.78 19.74 -6.23
CA PHE A 41 -1.60 19.23 -6.93
C PHE A 41 -1.13 20.18 -8.03
N LYS A 42 -2.04 20.72 -8.84
CA LYS A 42 -1.74 21.77 -9.82
C LYS A 42 -1.14 23.02 -9.18
N GLU A 43 -1.67 23.47 -8.03
CA GLU A 43 -1.13 24.60 -7.24
C GLU A 43 0.29 24.31 -6.72
N LYS A 44 0.60 23.05 -6.41
CA LYS A 44 1.95 22.61 -6.03
C LYS A 44 2.88 22.33 -7.22
N GLY A 45 2.47 22.68 -8.44
CA GLY A 45 3.29 22.59 -9.65
C GLY A 45 3.46 21.17 -10.19
N LEU A 46 2.50 20.29 -9.90
CA LEU A 46 2.54 18.90 -10.34
C LEU A 46 1.80 18.71 -11.65
N ASP A 47 2.45 17.99 -12.56
CA ASP A 47 1.81 17.46 -13.75
C ASP A 47 0.90 16.29 -13.32
N ILE A 48 -0.40 16.44 -13.58
CA ILE A 48 -1.42 15.46 -13.21
C ILE A 48 -2.05 14.81 -14.44
N ASP A 49 -1.54 15.09 -15.63
CA ASP A 49 -2.15 14.63 -16.89
C ASP A 49 -1.91 13.13 -17.13
N ASP A 50 -0.87 12.55 -16.51
CA ASP A 50 -0.55 11.11 -16.53
C ASP A 50 -1.16 10.30 -15.35
N ILE A 51 -2.00 10.92 -14.53
CA ILE A 51 -2.65 10.22 -13.40
C ILE A 51 -3.81 9.36 -13.91
N THR A 52 -3.70 8.05 -13.71
CA THR A 52 -4.78 7.11 -14.01
C THR A 52 -6.01 7.38 -13.12
N PRO A 53 -7.25 7.33 -13.64
CA PRO A 53 -8.48 7.71 -12.93
C PRO A 53 -8.98 6.64 -11.94
N TYR A 54 -8.06 5.95 -11.26
CA TYR A 54 -8.33 4.75 -10.47
C TYR A 54 -8.20 4.99 -8.96
N SER A 55 -8.52 6.21 -8.53
CA SER A 55 -8.47 6.59 -7.11
C SER A 55 -9.30 5.65 -6.24
N LEU A 56 -9.00 5.62 -4.94
CA LEU A 56 -9.84 4.94 -3.95
C LEU A 56 -11.30 5.43 -4.03
N GLY A 57 -11.52 6.72 -4.27
CA GLY A 57 -12.85 7.27 -4.50
C GLY A 57 -13.57 6.67 -5.72
N ALA A 58 -12.85 6.52 -6.85
CA ALA A 58 -13.39 5.89 -8.05
C ALA A 58 -13.73 4.40 -7.82
N GLN A 59 -12.87 3.68 -7.10
CA GLN A 59 -13.11 2.28 -6.73
C GLN A 59 -14.35 2.11 -5.85
N ILE A 60 -14.62 3.05 -4.93
CA ILE A 60 -15.86 3.06 -4.15
C ILE A 60 -17.09 3.25 -5.06
N GLU A 61 -17.03 4.11 -6.08
CA GLU A 61 -18.13 4.27 -7.03
C GLU A 61 -18.34 3.01 -7.89
N TRP A 62 -17.27 2.32 -8.27
CA TRP A 62 -17.38 1.03 -8.95
C TRP A 62 -17.97 -0.06 -8.06
N LEU A 63 -17.55 -0.12 -6.79
CA LEU A 63 -18.12 -1.05 -5.82
C LEU A 63 -19.63 -0.84 -5.68
N LYS A 64 -20.12 0.41 -5.64
CA LYS A 64 -21.57 0.68 -5.61
C LYS A 64 -22.30 0.10 -6.82
N LYS A 65 -21.69 0.15 -8.01
CA LYS A 65 -22.25 -0.45 -9.24
C LYS A 65 -22.28 -1.97 -9.14
N VAL A 66 -21.22 -2.60 -8.64
CA VAL A 66 -21.17 -4.06 -8.39
C VAL A 66 -22.19 -4.46 -7.33
N LEU A 67 -22.31 -3.71 -6.25
CA LEU A 67 -23.26 -4.00 -5.18
C LEU A 67 -24.71 -3.97 -5.70
N ALA A 68 -25.02 -3.09 -6.64
CA ALA A 68 -26.33 -3.04 -7.31
C ALA A 68 -26.63 -4.30 -8.14
N THR A 69 -25.62 -5.04 -8.60
CA THR A 69 -25.82 -6.32 -9.31
C THR A 69 -25.90 -7.53 -8.37
N LEU A 70 -25.39 -7.40 -7.13
CA LEU A 70 -25.39 -8.48 -6.13
C LEU A 70 -26.70 -8.59 -5.33
N GLY A 71 -27.54 -7.55 -5.32
CA GLY A 71 -28.81 -7.55 -4.59
C GLY A 71 -29.83 -6.60 -5.19
N SER A 72 -31.07 -7.08 -5.33
CA SER A 72 -32.18 -6.30 -5.90
C SER A 72 -32.73 -5.29 -4.90
N THR A 73 -32.69 -5.62 -3.61
CA THR A 73 -33.18 -4.76 -2.51
C THR A 73 -32.04 -4.13 -1.71
N ASP A 74 -32.32 -3.04 -1.00
CA ASP A 74 -31.36 -2.43 -0.06
C ASP A 74 -30.96 -3.40 1.06
N HIS A 75 -31.89 -4.28 1.48
CA HIS A 75 -31.63 -5.26 2.51
C HIS A 75 -30.56 -6.28 2.07
N GLU A 76 -30.74 -6.90 0.91
CA GLU A 76 -29.78 -7.87 0.33
C GLU A 76 -28.39 -7.25 0.13
N ARG A 77 -28.35 -6.00 -0.35
CA ARG A 77 -27.08 -5.28 -0.54
C ARG A 77 -26.38 -5.01 0.80
N ARG A 78 -27.12 -4.54 1.81
CA ARG A 78 -26.55 -4.31 3.15
C ARG A 78 -26.11 -5.60 3.82
N GLU A 79 -26.84 -6.69 3.64
CA GLU A 79 -26.46 -8.02 4.14
C GLU A 79 -25.17 -8.52 3.49
N THR A 80 -25.05 -8.37 2.16
CA THR A 80 -23.81 -8.69 1.41
C THR A 80 -22.62 -7.91 1.97
N MET A 81 -22.80 -6.60 2.19
CA MET A 81 -21.75 -5.76 2.78
C MET A 81 -21.44 -6.15 4.24
N ALA A 82 -22.45 -6.49 5.04
CA ALA A 82 -22.26 -6.84 6.44
C ALA A 82 -21.51 -8.15 6.65
N THR A 83 -21.69 -9.10 5.73
CA THR A 83 -21.07 -10.44 5.77
C THR A 83 -19.72 -10.52 5.03
N SER A 84 -19.35 -9.46 4.31
CA SER A 84 -18.07 -9.38 3.58
C SER A 84 -16.93 -8.84 4.46
N LEU A 85 -15.72 -9.31 4.16
CA LEU A 85 -14.47 -8.70 4.61
C LEU A 85 -14.05 -7.63 3.59
N PHE A 86 -13.65 -6.45 4.06
CA PHE A 86 -13.07 -5.39 3.23
C PHE A 86 -11.60 -5.20 3.59
N LEU A 87 -10.71 -5.51 2.65
CA LEU A 87 -9.30 -5.11 2.69
C LEU A 87 -9.12 -3.88 1.80
N VAL A 88 -8.85 -2.72 2.40
CA VAL A 88 -8.99 -1.41 1.72
C VAL A 88 -7.67 -0.90 1.13
N GLY A 89 -6.54 -1.31 1.69
CA GLY A 89 -5.20 -0.87 1.28
C GLY A 89 -4.30 -1.98 0.75
N GLU A 90 -3.04 -1.68 0.44
CA GLU A 90 -2.30 -0.45 0.76
C GLU A 90 -2.76 0.80 -0.03
N MET A 91 -3.06 1.91 0.66
CA MET A 91 -3.41 3.20 0.05
C MET A 91 -2.49 4.33 0.55
N GLY A 92 -2.06 5.23 -0.34
CA GLY A 92 -1.33 6.45 0.02
C GLY A 92 0.11 6.54 -0.50
N ALA A 93 0.82 5.42 -0.65
CA ALA A 93 2.20 5.44 -1.14
C ALA A 93 2.29 6.07 -2.53
N ASN A 94 1.39 5.71 -3.44
CA ASN A 94 1.33 6.30 -4.78
C ASN A 94 1.10 7.81 -4.77
N ASP A 95 0.34 8.34 -3.81
CA ASP A 95 0.09 9.76 -3.63
C ASP A 95 1.36 10.56 -3.28
N TYR A 96 2.35 9.91 -2.66
CA TYR A 96 3.67 10.49 -2.38
C TYR A 96 4.65 10.30 -3.53
N ASN A 97 4.58 9.16 -4.21
CA ASN A 97 5.49 8.77 -5.28
C ASN A 97 5.41 9.68 -6.51
N GLN A 98 4.27 10.34 -6.73
CA GLN A 98 4.08 11.31 -7.82
C GLN A 98 4.63 12.70 -7.49
N LEU A 99 5.10 12.93 -6.26
CA LEU A 99 5.56 14.25 -5.83
C LEU A 99 6.99 14.56 -6.27
N PRO A 100 7.36 15.84 -6.45
CA PRO A 100 8.66 16.22 -6.98
C PRO A 100 9.85 15.61 -6.26
N PRO A 101 9.88 15.38 -4.94
CA PRO A 101 11.05 14.72 -4.33
C PRO A 101 11.27 13.30 -4.84
N PHE A 102 10.21 12.60 -5.28
CA PHE A 102 10.26 11.25 -5.83
C PHE A 102 10.29 11.23 -7.37
N THR A 103 10.13 12.37 -8.05
CA THR A 103 10.17 12.47 -9.53
C THR A 103 11.23 13.44 -10.06
N GLN A 104 11.81 14.29 -9.22
CA GLN A 104 12.80 15.32 -9.52
C GLN A 104 13.89 15.31 -8.44
N THR A 105 15.15 15.29 -8.86
CA THR A 105 16.28 15.49 -7.96
C THR A 105 16.32 16.97 -7.54
N ASN A 106 16.44 17.25 -6.22
CA ASN A 106 16.62 18.58 -5.59
C ASN A 106 15.42 19.31 -4.95
N MET A 107 14.25 18.70 -4.73
CA MET A 107 13.18 19.33 -3.93
C MET A 107 13.19 18.91 -2.45
N THR A 108 13.01 19.89 -1.55
CA THR A 108 12.86 19.66 -0.11
C THR A 108 11.54 18.93 0.22
N LEU A 109 11.57 18.03 1.20
CA LEU A 109 10.48 17.13 1.57
C LEU A 109 9.29 17.77 2.32
N GLY A 110 9.40 19.05 2.69
CA GLY A 110 8.36 19.78 3.43
C GLY A 110 6.97 19.70 2.81
N PRO A 111 6.81 19.92 1.48
CA PRO A 111 5.51 19.81 0.80
C PRO A 111 4.90 18.40 0.87
N VAL A 112 5.72 17.34 0.83
CA VAL A 112 5.24 15.94 0.88
C VAL A 112 4.59 15.61 2.22
N ARG A 113 5.24 16.02 3.33
CA ARG A 113 4.69 15.80 4.68
C ARG A 113 3.34 16.50 4.87
N SER A 114 3.14 17.65 4.23
CA SER A 114 1.86 18.40 4.30
C SER A 114 0.70 17.71 3.57
N LEU A 115 0.99 16.78 2.64
CA LEU A 115 -0.03 16.01 1.94
C LEU A 115 -0.54 14.82 2.77
N VAL A 116 0.27 14.30 3.70
CA VAL A 116 -0.10 13.11 4.48
C VAL A 116 -1.48 13.22 5.15
N PRO A 117 -1.81 14.32 5.87
CA PRO A 117 -3.14 14.46 6.46
C PRO A 117 -4.28 14.43 5.44
N LEU A 118 -4.08 14.95 4.22
CA LEU A 118 -5.09 14.95 3.16
C LEU A 118 -5.32 13.53 2.61
N VAL A 119 -4.25 12.76 2.43
CA VAL A 119 -4.31 11.35 2.02
C VAL A 119 -5.06 10.52 3.07
N ILE A 120 -4.69 10.66 4.35
CA ILE A 120 -5.36 9.95 5.44
C ILE A 120 -6.83 10.34 5.55
N HIS A 121 -7.16 11.64 5.35
CA HIS A 121 -8.54 12.08 5.31
C HIS A 121 -9.33 11.40 4.18
N SER A 122 -8.75 11.27 2.99
CA SER A 122 -9.36 10.57 1.85
C SER A 122 -9.63 9.09 2.16
N ILE A 123 -8.66 8.40 2.77
CA ILE A 123 -8.83 7.00 3.24
C ILE A 123 -9.99 6.93 4.25
N GLY A 124 -10.01 7.84 5.23
CA GLY A 124 -11.08 7.94 6.21
C GLY A 124 -12.47 8.16 5.58
N LEU A 125 -12.58 8.96 4.53
CA LEU A 125 -13.83 9.15 3.78
C LEU A 125 -14.27 7.87 3.05
N ALA A 126 -13.35 7.13 2.44
CA ALA A 126 -13.65 5.86 1.79
C ALA A 126 -14.13 4.80 2.79
N LEU A 127 -13.47 4.69 3.94
CA LEU A 127 -13.89 3.80 5.03
C LEU A 127 -15.29 4.16 5.54
N LYS A 128 -15.60 5.45 5.73
CA LYS A 128 -16.94 5.92 6.10
C LYS A 128 -17.98 5.54 5.04
N ALA A 129 -17.63 5.66 3.76
CA ALA A 129 -18.52 5.26 2.67
C ALA A 129 -18.83 3.76 2.70
N LEU A 130 -17.83 2.90 2.93
CA LEU A 130 -18.03 1.45 3.09
C LEU A 130 -18.95 1.13 4.28
N ILE A 131 -18.73 1.79 5.42
CA ILE A 131 -19.57 1.64 6.62
C ILE A 131 -21.02 2.04 6.33
N ASN A 132 -21.23 3.17 5.65
CA ASN A 132 -22.57 3.65 5.29
C ASN A 132 -23.31 2.69 4.34
N LEU A 133 -22.57 2.00 3.47
CA LEU A 133 -23.08 0.95 2.59
C LEU A 133 -23.39 -0.36 3.33
N GLY A 134 -22.91 -0.54 4.56
CA GLY A 134 -23.23 -1.68 5.43
C GLY A 134 -22.05 -2.53 5.86
N ALA A 135 -20.81 -2.16 5.51
CA ALA A 135 -19.62 -2.92 5.89
C ALA A 135 -19.48 -3.04 7.42
N LYS A 136 -19.23 -4.26 7.91
CA LYS A 136 -19.00 -4.54 9.35
C LYS A 136 -17.58 -4.96 9.68
N THR A 137 -16.79 -5.40 8.69
CA THR A 137 -15.43 -5.89 8.91
C THR A 137 -14.47 -5.25 7.91
N LEU A 138 -13.66 -4.30 8.38
CA LEU A 138 -12.70 -3.54 7.59
C LEU A 138 -11.29 -3.77 8.13
N TYR A 139 -10.37 -4.14 7.26
CA TYR A 139 -8.94 -4.24 7.52
C TYR A 139 -8.25 -3.23 6.61
N ASP A 140 -7.46 -2.36 7.21
CA ASP A 140 -6.77 -1.30 6.49
C ASP A 140 -5.28 -1.32 6.83
N PRO A 141 -4.44 -1.77 5.88
CA PRO A 141 -3.00 -1.79 6.08
C PRO A 141 -2.39 -0.40 5.98
N GLY A 142 -1.38 -0.17 6.80
CA GLY A 142 -0.45 0.93 6.59
C GLY A 142 0.42 0.71 5.35
N ILE A 143 1.24 1.72 5.04
CA ILE A 143 2.22 1.65 3.96
C ILE A 143 3.54 1.02 4.43
N PHE A 144 4.26 0.41 3.49
CA PHE A 144 5.57 -0.19 3.73
C PHE A 144 6.65 0.86 4.05
N PRO A 145 7.82 0.45 4.59
CA PRO A 145 8.96 1.34 4.75
C PRO A 145 9.47 1.80 3.38
N LEU A 146 9.13 3.04 3.01
CA LEU A 146 9.48 3.58 1.69
C LEU A 146 10.99 3.64 1.49
N GLY A 147 11.76 3.88 2.56
CA GLY A 147 13.21 3.99 2.51
C GLY A 147 13.93 2.71 2.13
N CYS A 148 13.25 1.56 2.26
CA CYS A 148 13.76 0.26 1.87
C CYS A 148 13.43 -0.10 0.41
N ILE A 149 12.70 0.77 -0.32
CA ILE A 149 12.35 0.52 -1.71
C ILE A 149 13.60 0.76 -2.58
N PRO A 150 14.12 -0.26 -3.30
CA PRO A 150 15.38 -0.14 -4.03
C PRO A 150 15.41 0.98 -5.06
N ARG A 151 14.27 1.30 -5.68
CA ARG A 151 14.17 2.45 -6.60
C ARG A 151 14.52 3.77 -5.92
N TYR A 152 14.05 4.00 -4.69
CA TYR A 152 14.37 5.22 -3.94
C TYR A 152 15.81 5.20 -3.45
N MET A 153 16.29 4.04 -2.99
CA MET A 153 17.70 3.88 -2.63
C MET A 153 18.63 4.23 -3.79
N PHE A 154 18.33 3.77 -5.00
CA PHE A 154 19.06 4.14 -6.20
C PHE A 154 18.92 5.63 -6.51
N GLN A 155 17.69 6.15 -6.56
CA GLN A 155 17.40 7.53 -6.93
C GLN A 155 18.06 8.56 -6.01
N PHE A 156 18.17 8.26 -4.72
CA PHE A 156 18.73 9.17 -3.72
C PHE A 156 20.16 8.83 -3.32
N SER A 157 20.79 7.85 -3.96
CA SER A 157 22.15 7.39 -3.61
C SER A 157 23.18 8.52 -3.67
N ASP A 158 23.16 9.34 -4.72
CA ASP A 158 24.11 10.46 -4.90
C ASP A 158 23.87 11.62 -3.92
N SER A 159 22.65 11.75 -3.38
CA SER A 159 22.26 12.82 -2.47
C SER A 159 22.23 12.40 -0.99
N SER A 160 22.55 11.14 -0.68
CA SER A 160 22.49 10.58 0.66
C SER A 160 23.89 10.22 1.16
N GLY A 161 24.21 10.62 2.38
CA GLY A 161 25.43 10.20 3.08
C GLY A 161 25.19 8.96 3.93
N ALA A 162 26.27 8.35 4.43
CA ALA A 162 26.18 7.17 5.31
C ALA A 162 25.29 7.39 6.56
N GLY A 163 25.18 8.62 7.04
CA GLY A 163 24.32 8.98 8.18
C GLY A 163 22.81 9.02 7.88
N ASP A 164 22.42 8.99 6.60
CA ASP A 164 21.01 9.06 6.17
C ASP A 164 20.35 7.68 6.11
N TYR A 165 21.13 6.62 6.28
CA TYR A 165 20.67 5.23 6.31
C TYR A 165 20.48 4.75 7.76
N ASP A 166 19.43 3.95 7.96
CA ASP A 166 19.21 3.25 9.22
C ASP A 166 20.27 2.14 9.38
N PRO A 167 20.98 2.07 10.52
CA PRO A 167 22.05 1.11 10.71
C PRO A 167 21.57 -0.33 10.89
N ASP A 168 20.32 -0.53 11.30
CA ASP A 168 19.76 -1.86 11.52
C ASP A 168 19.25 -2.46 10.20
N THR A 169 18.63 -1.63 9.36
CA THR A 169 17.98 -2.12 8.13
C THR A 169 18.73 -1.76 6.85
N GLY A 170 19.60 -0.75 6.86
CA GLY A 170 20.23 -0.20 5.66
C GLY A 170 19.29 0.65 4.79
N CYS A 171 18.08 0.95 5.25
CA CYS A 171 17.09 1.73 4.52
C CYS A 171 17.29 3.24 4.70
N LEU A 172 16.83 4.05 3.74
CA LEU A 172 16.86 5.51 3.89
C LEU A 172 15.90 5.95 5.01
N ARG A 173 16.37 6.79 5.93
CA ARG A 173 15.56 7.23 7.08
C ARG A 173 14.43 8.16 6.68
N TRP A 174 14.69 9.11 5.79
CA TRP A 174 13.71 10.16 5.51
C TRP A 174 12.44 9.67 4.80
N PRO A 175 12.46 8.72 3.84
CA PRO A 175 11.22 8.18 3.28
C PRO A 175 10.52 7.28 4.30
N ASP A 176 11.26 6.58 5.15
CA ASP A 176 10.70 5.82 6.26
C ASP A 176 9.99 6.72 7.28
N ASP A 177 10.52 7.90 7.59
CA ASP A 177 9.85 8.88 8.45
C ASP A 177 8.50 9.33 7.88
N LEU A 178 8.37 9.39 6.55
CA LEU A 178 7.10 9.67 5.89
C LEU A 178 6.12 8.51 6.05
N ALA A 179 6.60 7.26 5.89
CA ALA A 179 5.81 6.05 6.12
C ALA A 179 5.33 5.96 7.57
N VAL A 180 6.21 6.24 8.53
CA VAL A 180 5.89 6.30 9.96
C VAL A 180 4.84 7.37 10.24
N LEU A 181 4.97 8.57 9.66
CA LEU A 181 3.97 9.63 9.81
C LEU A 181 2.61 9.21 9.24
N HIS A 182 2.57 8.65 8.03
CA HIS A 182 1.36 8.11 7.41
C HIS A 182 0.69 7.09 8.33
N ASN A 183 1.43 6.07 8.75
CA ASN A 183 0.92 4.96 9.55
C ASN A 183 0.44 5.42 10.93
N THR A 184 1.09 6.42 11.51
CA THR A 184 0.67 7.05 12.78
C THR A 184 -0.67 7.76 12.64
N LEU A 185 -0.83 8.58 11.60
CA LEU A 185 -2.08 9.30 11.34
C LEU A 185 -3.20 8.35 10.91
N LEU A 186 -2.89 7.29 10.16
CA LEU A 186 -3.84 6.25 9.81
C LEU A 186 -4.40 5.56 11.06
N LYS A 187 -3.53 5.09 11.97
CA LYS A 187 -3.95 4.49 13.25
C LYS A 187 -4.88 5.42 14.04
N ALA A 188 -4.63 6.73 14.02
CA ALA A 188 -5.49 7.72 14.67
C ALA A 188 -6.87 7.85 14.00
N GLU A 189 -6.95 7.91 12.67
CA GLU A 189 -8.23 7.95 11.92
C GLU A 189 -9.02 6.65 12.15
N LEU A 190 -8.38 5.48 12.07
CA LEU A 190 -9.03 4.19 12.36
C LEU A 190 -9.54 4.13 13.81
N ALA A 191 -8.81 4.70 14.77
CA ALA A 191 -9.28 4.81 16.15
C ALA A 191 -10.49 5.74 16.29
N ALA A 192 -10.56 6.83 15.52
CA ALA A 192 -11.73 7.71 15.48
C ALA A 192 -12.95 7.00 14.88
N LEU A 193 -12.76 6.25 13.79
CA LEU A 193 -13.80 5.43 13.17
C LEU A 193 -14.38 4.39 14.13
N ARG A 194 -13.52 3.67 14.86
CA ARG A 194 -13.98 2.70 15.88
C ARG A 194 -14.83 3.35 16.97
N ARG A 195 -14.51 4.59 17.38
CA ARG A 195 -15.32 5.32 18.37
C ARG A 195 -16.67 5.76 17.82
N ALA A 196 -16.71 6.16 16.55
CA ALA A 196 -17.94 6.60 15.88
C ALA A 196 -18.86 5.43 15.49
N HIS A 197 -18.30 4.25 15.25
CA HIS A 197 -19.01 3.05 14.78
C HIS A 197 -18.65 1.83 15.64
N PRO A 198 -19.12 1.75 16.89
CA PRO A 198 -18.75 0.68 17.83
C PRO A 198 -19.22 -0.72 17.39
N ASP A 199 -20.19 -0.79 16.49
CA ASP A 199 -20.72 -2.02 15.89
C ASP A 199 -19.95 -2.48 14.64
N VAL A 200 -18.91 -1.75 14.24
CA VAL A 200 -18.05 -2.06 13.09
C VAL A 200 -16.66 -2.41 13.58
N SER A 201 -16.13 -3.52 13.09
CA SER A 201 -14.73 -3.86 13.26
C SER A 201 -13.87 -3.14 12.24
N VAL A 202 -13.05 -2.20 12.71
CA VAL A 202 -12.03 -1.53 11.91
C VAL A 202 -10.65 -1.90 12.46
N VAL A 203 -9.84 -2.60 11.68
CA VAL A 203 -8.56 -3.19 12.10
C VAL A 203 -7.41 -2.58 11.29
N TYR A 204 -6.37 -2.12 12.00
CA TYR A 204 -5.12 -1.73 11.38
C TYR A 204 -4.27 -2.97 11.07
N VAL A 205 -3.64 -2.99 9.91
CA VAL A 205 -2.70 -4.05 9.52
C VAL A 205 -1.27 -3.48 9.41
N ASP A 206 -0.34 -4.08 10.15
CA ASP A 206 1.03 -3.59 10.32
C ASP A 206 1.99 -4.08 9.23
N TYR A 207 1.78 -3.61 8.00
CA TYR A 207 2.67 -3.88 6.86
C TYR A 207 4.08 -3.36 7.10
N TYR A 208 4.21 -2.19 7.75
CA TYR A 208 5.50 -1.60 8.07
C TYR A 208 6.31 -2.50 9.00
N GLY A 209 5.71 -2.96 10.10
CA GLY A 209 6.36 -3.87 11.04
C GLY A 209 6.73 -5.20 10.41
N ALA A 210 5.83 -5.77 9.59
CA ALA A 210 6.09 -7.03 8.87
C ALA A 210 7.32 -6.92 7.95
N PHE A 211 7.36 -5.88 7.12
CA PHE A 211 8.46 -5.67 6.18
C PHE A 211 9.76 -5.32 6.90
N ARG A 212 9.72 -4.44 7.92
CA ARG A 212 10.91 -4.09 8.71
C ARG A 212 11.53 -5.31 9.37
N GLY A 213 10.72 -6.24 9.90
CA GLY A 213 11.19 -7.49 10.48
C GLY A 213 11.94 -8.37 9.47
N ILE A 214 11.42 -8.48 8.25
CA ILE A 214 12.08 -9.20 7.16
C ILE A 214 13.43 -8.57 6.80
N VAL A 215 13.50 -7.24 6.71
CA VAL A 215 14.74 -6.55 6.32
C VAL A 215 15.80 -6.58 7.43
N ALA A 216 15.38 -6.46 8.69
CA ALA A 216 16.30 -6.49 9.83
C ALA A 216 16.91 -7.90 10.05
N GLU A 217 16.11 -8.95 9.83
CA GLU A 217 16.54 -10.35 10.05
C GLU A 217 16.29 -11.20 8.79
N PRO A 218 16.97 -10.94 7.66
CA PRO A 218 16.66 -11.56 6.37
C PRO A 218 16.82 -13.08 6.40
N ALA A 219 17.91 -13.57 6.98
CA ALA A 219 18.19 -15.01 7.02
C ALA A 219 17.15 -15.79 7.84
N GLU A 220 16.68 -15.23 8.95
CA GLU A 220 15.63 -15.84 9.78
C GLU A 220 14.29 -15.88 9.07
N ASN A 221 14.05 -14.91 8.17
CA ASN A 221 12.84 -14.82 7.36
C ASN A 221 12.95 -15.53 5.99
N GLY A 222 14.07 -16.22 5.71
CA GLY A 222 14.28 -17.00 4.49
C GLY A 222 14.79 -16.20 3.28
N PHE A 223 15.28 -14.98 3.49
CA PHE A 223 15.82 -14.11 2.44
C PHE A 223 17.35 -14.02 2.48
N GLY A 224 17.95 -13.69 1.35
CA GLY A 224 19.39 -13.50 1.26
C GLY A 224 19.83 -12.19 1.91
N VAL A 225 20.80 -12.24 2.82
CA VAL A 225 21.41 -11.06 3.46
C VAL A 225 21.91 -10.04 2.43
N ARG A 226 22.40 -10.52 1.28
CA ARG A 226 22.93 -9.67 0.21
C ARG A 226 21.87 -9.17 -0.77
N THR A 227 20.69 -9.79 -0.80
CA THR A 227 19.64 -9.55 -1.80
C THR A 227 18.40 -8.87 -1.21
N VAL A 228 18.33 -8.75 0.12
CA VAL A 228 17.18 -8.22 0.87
C VAL A 228 16.80 -6.78 0.49
N LEU A 229 17.77 -5.97 0.05
CA LEU A 229 17.55 -4.60 -0.45
C LEU A 229 17.81 -4.45 -1.95
N ASP A 230 17.90 -5.56 -2.67
CA ASP A 230 18.15 -5.54 -4.11
C ASP A 230 16.87 -5.87 -4.88
N VAL A 231 16.82 -5.41 -6.13
CA VAL A 231 15.77 -5.76 -7.09
C VAL A 231 16.06 -7.13 -7.70
N CYS A 232 15.05 -8.01 -7.72
CA CYS A 232 15.13 -9.32 -8.39
C CYS A 232 15.09 -9.21 -9.91
N CYS A 233 14.34 -8.25 -10.45
CA CYS A 233 14.19 -8.00 -11.88
C CYS A 233 14.26 -6.50 -12.19
N GLY A 234 15.40 -6.04 -12.69
CA GLY A 234 15.66 -4.61 -12.84
C GLY A 234 16.86 -4.31 -13.75
N GLY A 235 17.26 -3.04 -13.82
CA GLY A 235 18.28 -2.59 -14.79
C GLY A 235 19.74 -2.72 -14.36
N GLY A 236 20.05 -3.31 -13.20
CA GLY A 236 21.42 -3.68 -12.82
C GLY A 236 22.37 -2.55 -12.40
N GLY A 237 21.85 -1.39 -11.99
CA GLY A 237 22.63 -0.39 -11.24
C GLY A 237 22.80 -0.78 -9.75
N PRO A 238 23.22 0.15 -8.87
CA PRO A 238 23.17 -0.05 -7.42
C PRO A 238 21.80 -0.58 -6.97
N HIS A 239 21.82 -1.53 -6.03
CA HIS A 239 20.63 -2.29 -5.61
C HIS A 239 19.91 -3.05 -6.73
N ASN A 240 20.60 -3.36 -7.83
CA ASN A 240 20.05 -3.89 -9.09
C ASN A 240 18.98 -3.01 -9.75
N ALA A 241 18.79 -1.78 -9.25
CA ALA A 241 17.78 -0.84 -9.72
C ALA A 241 18.32 0.07 -10.83
N ASN A 242 17.40 0.66 -11.59
CA ASN A 242 17.68 1.64 -12.63
C ASN A 242 16.42 2.47 -12.92
N LEU A 243 16.54 3.78 -13.10
CA LEU A 243 15.39 4.65 -13.40
C LEU A 243 14.91 4.56 -14.85
N THR A 244 15.74 4.08 -15.77
CA THR A 244 15.41 3.93 -17.20
C THR A 244 14.94 2.51 -17.54
N VAL A 245 15.36 1.51 -16.77
CA VAL A 245 14.97 0.10 -16.93
C VAL A 245 14.34 -0.37 -15.62
N VAL A 246 13.04 -0.10 -15.50
CA VAL A 246 12.22 -0.43 -14.34
C VAL A 246 11.52 -1.77 -14.55
N GLY A 247 11.69 -2.69 -13.60
CA GLY A 247 11.09 -4.02 -13.66
C GLY A 247 11.51 -4.87 -14.86
N CYS A 248 10.70 -5.89 -15.14
CA CYS A 248 10.91 -6.83 -16.26
C CYS A 248 10.23 -6.38 -17.57
N THR A 249 9.64 -5.19 -17.61
CA THR A 249 8.76 -4.78 -18.73
C THR A 249 9.52 -4.02 -19.83
N LEU A 250 10.72 -3.49 -19.52
CA LEU A 250 11.51 -2.69 -20.45
C LEU A 250 12.74 -3.47 -20.96
N PRO A 251 13.13 -3.29 -22.25
CA PRO A 251 14.33 -3.90 -22.79
C PRO A 251 15.59 -3.56 -21.96
N GLY A 252 16.46 -4.55 -21.77
CA GLY A 252 17.70 -4.39 -20.99
C GLY A 252 17.56 -4.74 -19.51
N TYR A 253 16.41 -5.26 -19.06
CA TYR A 253 16.29 -5.80 -17.71
C TYR A 253 17.22 -7.01 -17.51
N VAL A 254 17.64 -7.18 -16.26
CA VAL A 254 18.36 -8.33 -15.75
C VAL A 254 17.44 -9.01 -14.74
N LEU A 255 17.24 -10.31 -14.92
CA LEU A 255 16.52 -11.16 -13.98
C LEU A 255 17.54 -11.98 -13.19
N TRP A 256 17.58 -11.77 -11.88
CA TRP A 256 18.42 -12.55 -10.99
C TRP A 256 17.78 -13.90 -10.66
N PRO A 257 18.58 -14.96 -10.47
CA PRO A 257 18.06 -16.29 -10.12
C PRO A 257 17.36 -16.31 -8.75
N ASP A 258 16.32 -17.13 -8.66
CA ASP A 258 15.54 -17.42 -7.44
C ASP A 258 14.89 -16.20 -6.74
N PRO A 259 13.70 -15.79 -7.20
CA PRO A 259 12.94 -14.69 -6.61
C PRO A 259 12.55 -14.89 -5.14
N SER A 260 12.62 -16.12 -4.61
CA SER A 260 12.28 -16.40 -3.21
C SER A 260 13.30 -15.83 -2.23
N THR A 261 14.52 -15.51 -2.70
CA THR A 261 15.60 -14.93 -1.90
C THR A 261 15.60 -13.40 -1.88
N TYR A 262 14.73 -12.76 -2.67
CA TYR A 262 14.62 -11.31 -2.81
C TYR A 262 13.35 -10.81 -2.12
N VAL A 263 13.44 -9.62 -1.51
CA VAL A 263 12.27 -8.94 -0.94
C VAL A 263 11.52 -8.16 -2.02
N CYS A 264 12.25 -7.48 -2.91
CA CYS A 264 11.67 -6.65 -3.96
C CYS A 264 11.75 -7.32 -5.34
N TRP A 265 10.63 -7.34 -6.06
CA TRP A 265 10.52 -7.90 -7.40
C TRP A 265 11.09 -6.95 -8.47
N ASP A 266 10.58 -5.72 -8.56
CA ASP A 266 10.79 -4.83 -9.72
C ASP A 266 11.34 -3.44 -9.37
N GLY A 267 11.71 -3.22 -8.12
CA GLY A 267 12.16 -1.94 -7.59
C GLY A 267 11.09 -1.14 -6.86
N LEU A 268 9.83 -1.58 -6.89
CA LEU A 268 8.71 -0.96 -6.17
C LEU A 268 7.86 -1.98 -5.40
N HIS A 269 7.66 -3.16 -5.97
CA HIS A 269 6.74 -4.16 -5.44
C HIS A 269 7.47 -5.32 -4.75
N ASN A 270 6.79 -5.94 -3.81
CA ASN A 270 7.25 -7.12 -3.09
C ASN A 270 7.26 -8.37 -3.98
N THR A 271 8.17 -9.31 -3.70
CA THR A 271 8.10 -10.65 -4.28
C THR A 271 6.91 -11.45 -3.70
N GLU A 272 6.54 -12.53 -4.38
CA GLU A 272 5.53 -13.46 -3.89
C GLU A 272 5.89 -14.02 -2.49
N ALA A 273 7.17 -14.25 -2.20
CA ALA A 273 7.64 -14.76 -0.92
C ALA A 273 7.30 -13.82 0.24
N VAL A 274 7.56 -12.52 0.07
CA VAL A 274 7.21 -11.49 1.06
C VAL A 274 5.69 -11.38 1.22
N ASN A 275 4.95 -11.36 0.11
CA ASN A 275 3.50 -11.29 0.15
C ASN A 275 2.88 -12.48 0.90
N LYS A 276 3.43 -13.70 0.76
CA LYS A 276 3.00 -14.89 1.51
C LYS A 276 3.21 -14.73 3.03
N ILE A 277 4.33 -14.16 3.45
CA ILE A 277 4.62 -13.93 4.88
C ILE A 277 3.65 -12.90 5.46
N ILE A 278 3.44 -11.78 4.77
CA ILE A 278 2.53 -10.73 5.20
C ILE A 278 1.10 -11.27 5.28
N ALA A 279 0.63 -11.97 4.24
CA ALA A 279 -0.70 -12.56 4.19
C ALA A 279 -0.95 -13.51 5.36
N ARG A 280 -0.02 -14.43 5.63
CA ARG A 280 -0.11 -15.33 6.79
C ARG A 280 -0.16 -14.55 8.09
N GLY A 281 0.66 -13.52 8.24
CA GLY A 281 0.66 -12.71 9.45
C GLY A 281 -0.61 -11.87 9.63
N MET A 282 -1.35 -11.56 8.57
CA MET A 282 -2.70 -10.97 8.66
C MET A 282 -3.77 -12.00 9.05
N LEU A 283 -3.70 -13.18 8.44
CA LEU A 283 -4.67 -14.25 8.64
C LEU A 283 -4.57 -14.82 10.05
N ASP A 284 -3.35 -15.15 10.46
CA ASP A 284 -3.06 -15.92 11.67
C ASP A 284 -2.41 -15.06 12.79
N GLY A 285 -1.95 -13.86 12.46
CA GLY A 285 -1.18 -12.98 13.35
C GLY A 285 0.32 -13.05 13.08
N PRO A 286 1.11 -12.06 13.51
CA PRO A 286 0.74 -10.99 14.45
C PRO A 286 0.40 -9.65 13.80
N TYR A 287 0.39 -9.54 12.47
CA TYR A 287 0.31 -8.25 11.76
C TYR A 287 -1.09 -7.62 11.75
N ALA A 288 -2.10 -8.32 12.23
CA ALA A 288 -3.43 -7.75 12.48
C ALA A 288 -3.93 -8.19 13.86
N THR A 289 -4.63 -7.29 14.57
CA THR A 289 -5.22 -7.58 15.89
C THR A 289 -6.67 -7.08 15.94
N PRO A 290 -7.67 -7.97 15.99
CA PRO A 290 -7.56 -9.43 15.87
C PRO A 290 -7.05 -9.86 14.47
N PRO A 291 -6.37 -11.02 14.35
CA PRO A 291 -6.12 -11.65 13.05
C PRO A 291 -7.44 -12.02 12.34
N ILE A 292 -7.44 -12.08 11.01
CA ILE A 292 -8.64 -12.36 10.20
C ILE A 292 -9.27 -13.71 10.59
N MET A 293 -8.46 -14.75 10.77
CA MET A 293 -8.91 -16.11 11.08
C MET A 293 -9.24 -16.34 12.55
N SER A 294 -8.86 -15.40 13.44
CA SER A 294 -9.19 -15.49 14.87
C SER A 294 -10.67 -15.21 15.16
N ARG A 295 -11.40 -14.66 14.19
CA ARG A 295 -12.85 -14.53 14.28
C ARG A 295 -13.48 -15.90 14.11
N ARG A 296 -14.17 -16.39 15.14
CA ARG A 296 -15.22 -17.39 14.92
C ARG A 296 -16.30 -16.72 14.09
N TRP A 297 -16.30 -16.99 12.79
CA TRP A 297 -17.38 -16.64 11.88
C TRP A 297 -18.57 -17.58 12.16
N THR A 298 -19.12 -17.53 13.37
CA THR A 298 -20.30 -18.31 13.82
C THR A 298 -20.50 -18.09 15.32
N GLU A 299 -21.51 -17.29 15.65
CA GLU A 299 -22.64 -17.64 16.52
C GLU A 299 -23.77 -16.62 16.30
#